data_AF-A0A653K5A8-F1
#
_entry.id   AF-A0A653K5A8-F1
#
_cell.length_a   1.000
_cell.length_b   1.000
_cell.length_c   1.000
_cell.angle_alpha   90.00
_cell.angle_beta   90.00
_cell.angle_gamma   90.00
#
_symmetry.space_group_name_H-M   'P 1'
#
loop_
_entity.id
_entity.type
_entity.pdbx_description
1 polymer ?
#
loop_
_entity_poly.entity_id
_entity_poly.type
_entity_poly.pdbx_seq_one_letter_code
_entity_poly.pdbx_strand_id
1 'polypeptide(L)'
;MAHLVESMAFVGQTPWHGLGNQLTPNQPIEVWAKQAGMEWRIESSDVSYMAENHKQQNLILPYQEQRVLYRSDTHEPLSVVSQRFQEVQPMEILHFYKDLTEQSGFELETAGVLKGGKKFWALAKTGQTSALKGKDVSNGYILLATACDGTLATTAQFTSIRVVCNNTLAIALKGQNTSAGVVKVPHSTKFDAGKVKRQLGISVRAWDEHMYEMKQLSQRKVTQQEAAAYFDAVFNNTNLSAVEQDESIIQFYRNAAMPNQGITSVSKADNKTEPNGRAMSKVMTMFNGHGRGAELSSAKDTVYGLLCAITEFTDHERRAMSTDHRLDSAWFGAGAAIKQRGLEQALRMVA
;
A
#
# COMPACT_ATOMS: atom_id res chain seq x y z
N MET A 1 0.34 2.31 17.30
CA MET A 1 -1.07 2.16 16.86
C MET A 1 -1.11 2.21 15.34
N ALA A 2 -1.85 1.31 14.68
CA ALA A 2 -1.55 0.91 13.31
C ALA A 2 -2.06 1.79 12.15
N HIS A 3 -2.88 2.81 12.43
CA HIS A 3 -3.50 3.64 11.40
C HIS A 3 -2.57 4.75 10.87
N LEU A 4 -1.69 5.27 11.73
CA LEU A 4 -0.79 6.43 11.49
C LEU A 4 -1.47 7.70 10.95
N VAL A 5 -2.80 7.74 10.96
CA VAL A 5 -3.60 8.95 10.69
C VAL A 5 -3.33 9.98 11.78
N GLU A 6 -2.91 11.17 11.35
CA GLU A 6 -2.83 12.36 12.19
C GLU A 6 -4.16 13.11 12.15
N SER A 7 -4.62 13.42 10.94
CA SER A 7 -5.93 14.02 10.68
C SER A 7 -6.46 13.51 9.34
N MET A 8 -7.77 13.41 9.20
CA MET A 8 -8.42 13.07 7.95
C MET A 8 -9.87 13.54 7.94
N ALA A 9 -10.43 13.72 6.75
CA ALA A 9 -11.85 13.91 6.52
C ALA A 9 -12.39 12.78 5.64
N PHE A 10 -13.69 12.48 5.77
CA PHE A 10 -14.36 11.47 4.95
C PHE A 10 -15.83 11.80 4.71
N VAL A 11 -16.37 11.28 3.60
CA VAL A 11 -17.82 11.24 3.31
C VAL A 11 -18.29 9.78 3.33
N GLY A 12 -19.59 9.56 3.54
CA GLY A 12 -20.17 8.22 3.47
C GLY A 12 -19.87 7.37 4.71
N GLN A 13 -19.44 6.12 4.50
CA GLN A 13 -19.24 5.17 5.60
C GLN A 13 -18.07 5.57 6.51
N THR A 14 -18.29 5.50 7.82
CA THR A 14 -17.25 5.74 8.81
C THR A 14 -16.07 4.78 8.61
N PRO A 15 -14.82 5.26 8.54
CA PRO A 15 -13.65 4.41 8.55
C PRO A 15 -13.67 3.42 9.71
N TRP A 16 -13.16 2.20 9.51
CA TRP A 16 -13.21 1.13 10.51
C TRP A 16 -12.55 1.50 11.86
N HIS A 17 -11.59 2.41 11.85
CA HIS A 17 -10.90 2.89 13.05
C HIS A 17 -11.65 4.01 13.78
N GLY A 18 -12.76 4.51 13.23
CA GLY A 18 -13.58 5.56 13.84
C GLY A 18 -12.93 6.94 13.92
N LEU A 19 -11.83 7.17 13.19
CA LEU A 19 -11.11 8.46 13.20
C LEU A 19 -11.45 9.27 11.96
N GLY A 20 -11.35 10.59 12.10
CA GLY A 20 -11.56 11.56 11.03
C GLY A 20 -12.84 12.36 11.19
N ASN A 21 -12.92 13.45 10.42
CA ASN A 21 -14.04 14.37 10.42
C ASN A 21 -15.03 13.97 9.32
N GLN A 22 -16.25 13.63 9.70
CA GLN A 22 -17.30 13.31 8.73
C GLN A 22 -17.80 14.59 8.07
N LEU A 23 -17.85 14.58 6.74
CA LEU A 23 -18.38 15.66 5.91
C LEU A 23 -19.66 15.20 5.23
N THR A 24 -20.52 16.17 4.91
CA THR A 24 -21.59 15.92 3.94
C THR A 24 -21.00 15.85 2.53
N PRO A 25 -21.66 15.19 1.56
CA PRO A 25 -21.22 15.21 0.17
C PRO A 25 -21.11 16.63 -0.40
N ASN A 26 -20.30 16.79 -1.45
CA ASN A 26 -20.13 18.03 -2.23
C ASN A 26 -19.65 19.26 -1.44
N GLN A 27 -18.89 19.04 -0.37
CA GLN A 27 -18.22 20.13 0.35
C GLN A 27 -17.06 20.71 -0.47
N PRO A 28 -16.83 22.03 -0.38
CA PRO A 28 -15.76 22.70 -1.13
C PRO A 28 -14.37 22.32 -0.62
N ILE A 29 -13.35 22.52 -1.45
CA ILE A 29 -11.96 22.08 -1.17
C ILE A 29 -11.40 22.71 0.11
N GLU A 30 -11.79 23.94 0.43
CA GLU A 30 -11.36 24.66 1.63
C GLU A 30 -11.86 23.95 2.91
N VAL A 31 -13.07 23.40 2.86
CA VAL A 31 -13.61 22.59 3.97
C VAL A 31 -12.83 21.28 4.08
N TRP A 32 -12.50 20.64 2.96
CA TRP A 32 -11.63 19.46 2.96
C TRP A 32 -10.25 19.77 3.52
N ALA A 33 -9.61 20.86 3.12
CA ALA A 33 -8.29 21.26 3.58
C ALA A 33 -8.26 21.41 5.09
N LYS A 34 -9.25 22.12 5.65
CA LYS A 34 -9.36 22.30 7.09
C LYS A 34 -9.64 21.00 7.83
N GLN A 35 -10.64 20.24 7.38
CA GLN A 35 -11.14 19.05 8.09
C GLN A 35 -10.21 17.84 7.94
N ALA A 36 -9.42 17.77 6.87
CA ALA A 36 -8.40 16.76 6.67
C ALA A 36 -7.06 17.10 7.34
N GLY A 37 -6.94 18.30 7.93
CA GLY A 37 -5.68 18.78 8.52
C GLY A 37 -4.60 19.11 7.49
N MET A 38 -5.00 19.63 6.33
CA MET A 38 -4.14 19.99 5.19
C MET A 38 -4.08 21.52 4.95
N GLU A 39 -4.63 22.34 5.85
CA GLU A 39 -4.62 23.81 5.80
C GLU A 39 -3.30 24.41 6.32
N TRP A 40 -2.18 23.98 5.74
CA TRP A 40 -0.85 24.49 6.05
C TRP A 40 0.10 24.26 4.86
N ARG A 41 1.27 24.88 4.89
CA ARG A 41 2.28 24.77 3.82
C ARG A 41 3.54 24.11 4.34
N ILE A 42 4.17 23.34 3.47
CA ILE A 42 5.53 22.88 3.66
C ILE A 42 6.44 24.07 3.36
N GLU A 43 7.17 24.51 4.36
CA GLU A 43 8.20 25.53 4.27
C GLU A 43 9.58 24.89 4.43
N SER A 44 10.64 25.63 4.11
CA SER A 44 12.00 25.10 4.21
C SER A 44 13.03 26.11 4.66
N SER A 45 14.07 25.62 5.32
CA SER A 45 15.23 26.40 5.73
C SER A 45 16.51 25.60 5.53
N ASP A 46 17.64 26.28 5.41
CA ASP A 46 18.95 25.63 5.31
C ASP A 46 19.28 24.82 6.56
N VAL A 47 19.95 23.69 6.38
CA VAL A 47 20.45 22.87 7.49
C VAL A 47 21.74 23.48 8.04
N SER A 48 21.86 23.51 9.36
CA SER A 48 23.13 23.76 10.06
C SER A 48 23.37 22.67 11.09
N TYR A 49 24.62 22.31 11.33
CA TYR A 49 25.02 21.31 12.32
C TYR A 49 25.98 21.91 13.35
N MET A 50 25.95 21.34 14.55
CA MET A 50 26.86 21.70 15.63
C MET A 50 28.12 20.85 15.56
N ALA A 51 29.28 21.48 15.64
CA ALA A 51 30.58 20.81 15.72
C ALA A 51 31.42 21.44 16.83
N GLU A 52 32.35 20.68 17.39
CA GLU A 52 33.33 21.21 18.35
C GLU A 52 34.69 21.37 17.68
N ASN A 53 35.36 22.50 17.91
CA ASN A 53 36.74 22.66 17.47
C ASN A 53 37.73 22.01 18.45
N HIS A 54 39.01 21.97 18.09
CA HIS A 54 40.09 21.44 18.95
C HIS A 54 40.23 22.16 20.31
N LYS A 55 39.55 23.29 20.52
CA LYS A 55 39.52 24.07 21.77
C LYS A 55 38.20 23.90 22.54
N GLN A 56 37.38 22.88 22.22
CA GLN A 56 36.07 22.60 22.84
C GLN A 56 35.06 23.76 22.72
N GLN A 57 35.15 24.56 21.66
CA GLN A 57 34.15 25.60 21.39
C GLN A 57 33.11 25.08 20.38
N ASN A 58 31.84 25.34 20.67
CA ASN A 58 30.73 25.01 19.78
C ASN A 58 30.71 25.93 18.56
N LEU A 59 30.75 25.32 17.38
CA LEU A 59 30.61 25.95 16.07
C LEU A 59 29.27 25.54 15.47
N ILE A 60 28.58 26.49 14.84
CA ILE A 60 27.41 26.21 13.98
C ILE A 60 27.90 26.32 12.54
N LEU A 61 27.87 25.21 11.82
CA LEU A 61 28.35 25.13 10.44
C LEU A 61 27.17 24.84 9.49
N PRO A 62 27.08 25.53 8.35
CA PRO A 62 26.03 25.27 7.38
C PRO A 62 26.29 23.93 6.65
N TYR A 63 25.21 23.26 6.26
CA TYR A 63 25.24 22.13 5.34
C TYR A 63 24.42 22.43 4.07
N GLN A 64 25.07 23.13 3.13
CA GLN A 64 24.41 23.78 1.99
C GLN A 64 23.72 22.82 1.01
N GLU A 65 24.11 21.55 0.99
CA GLU A 65 23.52 20.54 0.08
C GLU A 65 22.13 20.08 0.52
N GLN A 66 21.73 20.38 1.76
CA GLN A 66 20.47 19.95 2.35
C GLN A 66 19.68 21.12 2.96
N ARG A 67 18.37 20.97 2.92
CA ARG A 67 17.40 21.84 3.59
C ARG A 67 16.47 20.99 4.44
N VAL A 68 15.96 21.56 5.52
CA VAL A 68 14.91 20.96 6.33
C VAL A 68 13.56 21.47 5.83
N LEU A 69 12.61 20.54 5.67
CA LEU A 69 11.21 20.84 5.45
C LEU A 69 10.50 20.86 6.80
N TYR A 70 9.64 21.85 7.02
CA TYR A 70 8.85 21.99 8.24
C TYR A 70 7.46 22.54 7.93
N ARG A 71 6.54 22.41 8.89
CA ARG A 71 5.18 22.91 8.73
C ARG A 71 5.09 24.40 9.05
N SER A 72 4.39 25.17 8.21
CA SER A 72 4.18 26.61 8.43
C SER A 72 3.35 26.95 9.67
N ASP A 73 2.53 26.02 10.17
CA ASP A 73 1.61 26.22 11.29
C ASP A 73 2.27 25.92 12.65
N THR A 74 2.94 24.77 12.76
CA THR A 74 3.54 24.30 14.02
C THR A 74 5.05 24.47 14.08
N HIS A 75 5.72 24.75 12.97
CA HIS A 75 7.18 24.70 12.80
C HIS A 75 7.78 23.32 13.10
N GLU A 76 6.97 22.26 13.16
CA GLU A 76 7.46 20.91 13.37
C GLU A 76 8.29 20.44 12.16
N PRO A 77 9.47 19.84 12.40
CA PRO A 77 10.32 19.34 11.33
C PRO A 77 9.72 18.08 10.70
N LEU A 78 9.63 18.07 9.37
CA LEU A 78 9.09 16.97 8.59
C LEU A 78 10.20 16.03 8.11
N SER A 79 11.17 16.58 7.38
CA SER A 79 12.29 15.81 6.81
C SER A 79 13.45 16.71 6.41
N VAL A 80 14.66 16.15 6.37
CA VAL A 80 15.81 16.74 5.69
C VAL A 80 15.88 16.19 4.27
N VAL A 81 16.03 17.08 3.29
CA VAL A 81 16.04 16.72 1.86
C VAL A 81 17.15 17.47 1.13
N SER A 82 17.54 16.97 -0.04
CA SER A 82 18.48 17.69 -0.91
C SER A 82 17.88 19.00 -1.42
N GLN A 83 18.72 19.99 -1.76
CA GLN A 83 18.25 21.26 -2.34
C GLN A 83 17.38 21.11 -3.60
N ARG A 84 17.63 20.06 -4.41
CA ARG A 84 16.87 19.78 -5.64
C ARG A 84 15.48 19.17 -5.41
N PHE A 85 15.15 18.77 -4.18
CA PHE A 85 13.90 18.09 -3.87
C PHE A 85 12.72 19.03 -4.18
N GLN A 86 11.73 18.50 -4.90
CA GLN A 86 10.49 19.16 -5.27
C GLN A 86 9.36 18.60 -4.39
N GLU A 87 9.03 19.35 -3.34
CA GLU A 87 7.90 19.10 -2.47
C GLU A 87 6.58 19.39 -3.21
N VAL A 88 5.57 18.59 -2.89
CA VAL A 88 4.19 18.84 -3.33
C VAL A 88 3.41 19.28 -2.11
N GLN A 89 2.75 20.44 -2.22
CA GLN A 89 2.03 21.03 -1.11
C GLN A 89 0.74 20.26 -0.80
N PRO A 90 0.30 20.17 0.47
CA PRO A 90 -0.96 19.51 0.83
C PRO A 90 -2.14 20.04 0.00
N MET A 91 -2.22 21.36 -0.19
CA MET A 91 -3.28 21.98 -0.99
C MET A 91 -3.24 21.59 -2.48
N GLU A 92 -2.06 21.31 -3.05
CA GLU A 92 -1.95 20.82 -4.44
C GLU A 92 -2.56 19.42 -4.61
N ILE A 93 -2.54 18.60 -3.55
CA ILE A 93 -3.17 17.26 -3.55
C ILE A 93 -4.69 17.37 -3.65
N LEU A 94 -5.30 18.33 -2.93
CA LEU A 94 -6.75 18.54 -3.00
C LEU A 94 -7.16 19.21 -4.32
N HIS A 95 -6.42 20.23 -4.75
CA HIS A 95 -6.69 20.92 -6.02
C HIS A 95 -6.56 20.02 -7.25
N PHE A 96 -5.80 18.93 -7.17
CA PHE A 96 -5.81 17.91 -8.23
C PHE A 96 -7.23 17.44 -8.58
N TYR A 97 -8.12 17.37 -7.59
CA TYR A 97 -9.50 16.88 -7.79
C TYR A 97 -10.50 17.94 -8.24
N LYS A 98 -10.17 19.24 -8.15
CA LYS A 98 -11.11 20.34 -8.43
C LYS A 98 -11.88 20.16 -9.75
N ASP A 99 -11.15 20.06 -10.86
CA ASP A 99 -11.79 19.91 -12.17
C ASP A 99 -12.48 18.54 -12.33
N LEU A 100 -12.00 17.50 -11.64
CA LEU A 100 -12.59 16.16 -11.69
C LEU A 100 -13.96 16.16 -10.99
N THR A 101 -14.07 16.86 -9.87
CA THR A 101 -15.33 17.00 -9.13
C THR A 101 -16.29 17.95 -9.83
N GLU A 102 -15.80 19.05 -10.42
CA GLU A 102 -16.64 20.07 -11.07
C GLU A 102 -17.15 19.63 -12.45
N GLN A 103 -16.37 18.84 -13.21
CA GLN A 103 -16.65 18.57 -14.62
C GLN A 103 -16.85 17.09 -14.96
N SER A 104 -16.33 16.17 -14.15
CA SER A 104 -16.35 14.72 -14.45
C SER A 104 -17.28 13.90 -13.55
N GLY A 105 -17.99 14.55 -12.62
CA GLY A 105 -18.92 13.87 -11.69
C GLY A 105 -18.22 13.04 -10.62
N PHE A 106 -16.94 13.30 -10.36
CA PHE A 106 -16.20 12.62 -9.31
C PHE A 106 -16.56 13.23 -7.96
N GLU A 107 -16.49 12.43 -6.91
CA GLU A 107 -16.83 12.89 -5.56
C GLU A 107 -15.66 12.62 -4.63
N LEU A 108 -15.14 13.65 -3.96
CA LEU A 108 -14.13 13.45 -2.92
C LEU A 108 -14.71 12.57 -1.81
N GLU A 109 -13.98 11.52 -1.46
CA GLU A 109 -14.44 10.47 -0.56
C GLU A 109 -13.65 10.50 0.75
N THR A 110 -12.33 10.64 0.67
CA THR A 110 -11.43 10.70 1.83
C THR A 110 -10.19 11.52 1.50
N ALA A 111 -9.67 12.27 2.48
CA ALA A 111 -8.37 12.93 2.39
C ALA A 111 -7.75 13.07 3.78
N GLY A 112 -6.42 13.16 3.87
CA GLY A 112 -5.78 13.33 5.16
C GLY A 112 -4.26 13.40 5.15
N VAL A 113 -3.73 13.44 6.37
CA VAL A 113 -2.31 13.47 6.72
C VAL A 113 -1.93 12.25 7.57
N LEU A 114 -0.83 11.58 7.21
CA LEU A 114 -0.27 10.44 7.92
C LEU A 114 1.13 10.75 8.43
N LYS A 115 1.56 9.95 9.42
CA LYS A 115 2.94 9.89 9.91
C LYS A 115 3.48 11.25 10.40
N GLY A 116 2.65 12.03 11.10
CA GLY A 116 3.08 13.32 11.67
C GLY A 116 3.46 14.34 10.57
N GLY A 117 2.58 14.54 9.60
CA GLY A 117 2.76 15.55 8.56
C GLY A 117 3.55 15.08 7.34
N LYS A 118 4.09 13.86 7.34
CA LYS A 118 5.07 13.44 6.32
C LYS A 118 4.45 12.89 5.05
N LYS A 119 3.20 12.40 5.12
CA LYS A 119 2.49 11.82 3.98
C LYS A 119 1.09 12.39 3.85
N PHE A 120 0.67 12.57 2.61
CA PHE A 120 -0.65 13.12 2.28
C PHE A 120 -1.33 12.22 1.27
N TRP A 121 -2.65 12.14 1.36
CA TRP A 121 -3.46 11.49 0.34
C TRP A 121 -4.81 12.17 0.19
N ALA A 122 -5.36 12.05 -1.01
CA ALA A 122 -6.77 12.27 -1.27
C ALA A 122 -7.29 11.20 -2.23
N LEU A 123 -8.58 10.94 -2.14
CA LEU A 123 -9.27 9.90 -2.90
C LEU A 123 -10.60 10.47 -3.36
N ALA A 124 -10.91 10.31 -4.64
CA ALA A 124 -12.22 10.61 -5.18
C ALA A 124 -12.85 9.37 -5.80
N LYS A 125 -14.13 9.16 -5.54
CA LYS A 125 -14.97 8.17 -6.19
C LYS A 125 -15.26 8.62 -7.61
N THR A 126 -15.13 7.71 -8.58
CA THR A 126 -15.26 8.04 -10.02
C THR A 126 -16.68 7.96 -10.54
N GLY A 127 -17.64 7.57 -9.70
CA GLY A 127 -19.02 7.23 -10.09
C GLY A 127 -19.15 5.87 -10.78
N GLN A 128 -18.04 5.22 -11.15
CA GLN A 128 -18.06 3.90 -11.77
C GLN A 128 -18.15 2.79 -10.71
N THR A 129 -19.09 1.89 -10.91
CA THR A 129 -19.30 0.72 -10.05
C THR A 129 -19.39 -0.54 -10.89
N SER A 130 -18.78 -1.63 -10.42
CA SER A 130 -18.91 -2.93 -11.08
C SER A 130 -19.33 -3.98 -10.07
N ALA A 131 -20.33 -4.78 -10.43
CA ALA A 131 -20.67 -5.98 -9.69
C ALA A 131 -19.55 -7.01 -9.86
N LEU A 132 -18.95 -7.46 -8.76
CA LEU A 132 -17.94 -8.52 -8.78
C LEU A 132 -18.64 -9.88 -8.93
N LYS A 133 -19.51 -10.23 -7.97
CA LYS A 133 -20.35 -11.44 -7.96
C LYS A 133 -21.47 -11.33 -6.94
N GLY A 134 -22.72 -11.62 -7.34
CA GLY A 134 -23.88 -11.51 -6.46
C GLY A 134 -24.26 -10.06 -6.17
N LYS A 135 -24.49 -9.72 -4.89
CA LYS A 135 -24.77 -8.33 -4.44
C LYS A 135 -23.51 -7.52 -4.12
N ASP A 136 -22.33 -8.07 -4.37
CA ASP A 136 -21.06 -7.41 -4.06
C ASP A 136 -20.67 -6.42 -5.17
N VAL A 137 -20.50 -5.16 -4.78
CA VAL A 137 -20.25 -4.03 -5.69
C VAL A 137 -18.92 -3.38 -5.33
N SER A 138 -18.01 -3.34 -6.30
CA SER A 138 -16.75 -2.62 -6.21
C SER A 138 -16.91 -1.21 -6.77
N ASN A 139 -16.47 -0.21 -6.02
CA ASN A 139 -16.45 1.20 -6.46
C ASN A 139 -15.08 1.54 -7.03
N GLY A 140 -15.04 2.35 -8.08
CA GLY A 140 -13.81 2.93 -8.60
C GLY A 140 -13.43 4.23 -7.92
N TYR A 141 -12.14 4.37 -7.65
CA TYR A 141 -11.55 5.57 -7.09
C TYR A 141 -10.31 6.01 -7.87
N ILE A 142 -10.04 7.31 -7.87
CA ILE A 142 -8.72 7.87 -8.19
C ILE A 142 -8.04 8.27 -6.88
N LEU A 143 -6.90 7.64 -6.61
CA LEU A 143 -6.00 7.98 -5.51
C LEU A 143 -4.89 8.91 -6.02
N LEU A 144 -4.57 9.91 -5.21
CA LEU A 144 -3.34 10.68 -5.29
C LEU A 144 -2.69 10.70 -3.90
N ALA A 145 -1.42 10.30 -3.82
CA ALA A 145 -0.67 10.30 -2.57
C ALA A 145 0.79 10.71 -2.78
N THR A 146 1.40 11.30 -1.76
CA THR A 146 2.80 11.73 -1.79
C THR A 146 3.42 11.70 -0.40
N ALA A 147 4.75 11.78 -0.31
CA ALA A 147 5.46 11.97 0.95
C ALA A 147 6.59 13.00 0.84
N CYS A 148 6.60 13.98 1.73
CA CYS A 148 7.65 15.00 1.75
C CYS A 148 8.97 14.50 2.35
N ASP A 149 9.00 13.28 2.92
CA ASP A 149 10.21 12.61 3.40
C ASP A 149 10.92 11.78 2.32
N GLY A 150 10.42 11.81 1.08
CA GLY A 150 10.99 11.06 -0.05
C GLY A 150 10.69 9.55 -0.04
N THR A 151 9.93 9.04 0.95
CA THR A 151 9.59 7.61 1.04
C THR A 151 8.49 7.18 0.07
N LEU A 152 7.83 8.13 -0.60
CA LEU A 152 6.80 7.88 -1.60
C LEU A 152 6.83 9.01 -2.63
N ALA A 153 7.15 8.68 -3.88
CA ALA A 153 6.96 9.60 -5.00
C ALA A 153 5.49 10.00 -5.14
N THR A 154 5.21 11.21 -5.61
CA THR A 154 3.83 11.64 -5.88
C THR A 154 3.20 10.70 -6.91
N THR A 155 2.26 9.88 -6.44
CA THR A 155 1.69 8.77 -7.20
C THR A 155 0.20 8.95 -7.32
N ALA A 156 -0.28 8.99 -8.56
CA ALA A 156 -1.69 9.00 -8.89
C ALA A 156 -2.06 7.69 -9.58
N GLN A 157 -3.21 7.11 -9.27
CA GLN A 157 -3.66 5.86 -9.89
C GLN A 157 -5.13 5.57 -9.66
N PHE A 158 -5.68 4.67 -10.47
CA PHE A 158 -6.98 4.06 -10.18
C PHE A 158 -6.87 2.99 -9.11
N THR A 159 -7.89 2.85 -8.28
CA THR A 159 -7.97 1.78 -7.30
C THR A 159 -9.42 1.43 -6.96
N SER A 160 -9.68 0.18 -6.60
CA SER A 160 -10.95 -0.26 -6.01
C SER A 160 -10.99 -0.12 -4.48
N ILE A 161 -9.87 0.30 -3.88
CA ILE A 161 -9.71 0.38 -2.42
C ILE A 161 -10.07 1.77 -1.93
N ARG A 162 -11.03 1.84 -1.01
CA ARG A 162 -11.32 3.07 -0.27
C ARG A 162 -10.21 3.34 0.75
N VAL A 163 -9.34 4.31 0.45
CA VAL A 163 -8.17 4.65 1.26
C VAL A 163 -8.53 5.54 2.45
N VAL A 164 -8.61 4.94 3.64
CA VAL A 164 -8.94 5.66 4.89
C VAL A 164 -7.75 5.81 5.84
N CYS A 165 -6.70 5.01 5.67
CA CYS A 165 -5.53 5.05 6.54
C CYS A 165 -4.26 4.56 5.82
N ASN A 166 -3.11 4.59 6.50
CA ASN A 166 -1.83 4.20 5.91
C ASN A 166 -1.80 2.74 5.40
N ASN A 167 -2.53 1.82 6.05
CA ASN A 167 -2.66 0.44 5.57
C ASN A 167 -3.32 0.36 4.20
N THR A 168 -4.53 0.92 4.08
CA THR A 168 -5.29 0.92 2.82
C THR A 168 -4.57 1.68 1.73
N LEU A 169 -3.82 2.74 2.08
CA LEU A 169 -3.00 3.49 1.14
C LEU A 169 -1.88 2.61 0.57
N ALA A 170 -1.18 1.87 1.43
CA ALA A 170 -0.10 0.99 1.02
C ALA A 170 -0.60 -0.18 0.13
N ILE A 171 -1.81 -0.69 0.36
CA ILE A 171 -2.41 -1.72 -0.49
C ILE A 171 -2.80 -1.12 -1.84
N ALA A 172 -3.47 0.04 -1.84
CA ALA A 172 -3.85 0.72 -3.07
C ALA A 172 -2.62 0.92 -3.97
N LEU A 173 -1.52 1.48 -3.44
CA LEU A 173 -0.29 1.78 -4.18
C LEU A 173 0.47 0.55 -4.75
N LYS A 174 0.12 -0.68 -4.34
CA LYS A 174 0.79 -1.92 -4.78
C LYS A 174 0.03 -2.68 -5.87
N GLY A 175 -1.24 -2.38 -6.10
CA GLY A 175 -2.13 -3.20 -6.93
C GLY A 175 -1.83 -3.22 -8.44
N GLN A 176 -0.86 -2.46 -8.96
CA GLN A 176 -0.66 -2.30 -10.40
C GLN A 176 0.83 -2.23 -10.77
N ASN A 177 1.38 -3.37 -11.24
CA ASN A 177 2.69 -3.46 -11.90
C ASN A 177 2.58 -3.43 -13.44
N THR A 178 1.36 -3.41 -13.97
CA THR A 178 1.10 -3.10 -15.37
C THR A 178 1.08 -1.58 -15.52
N SER A 179 1.86 -1.04 -16.46
CA SER A 179 2.00 0.40 -16.73
C SER A 179 0.70 1.11 -17.14
N ALA A 180 -0.43 0.39 -17.18
CA ALA A 180 -1.75 0.91 -17.47
C ALA A 180 -2.42 1.34 -16.14
N GLY A 181 -2.46 2.65 -15.89
CA GLY A 181 -3.29 3.23 -14.81
C GLY A 181 -2.55 3.80 -13.59
N VAL A 182 -1.22 3.79 -13.56
CA VAL A 182 -0.40 4.42 -12.52
C VAL A 182 0.53 5.49 -13.10
N VAL A 183 0.54 6.68 -12.51
CA VAL A 183 1.48 7.76 -12.83
C VAL A 183 2.28 8.13 -11.59
N LYS A 184 3.62 8.00 -11.69
CA LYS A 184 4.56 8.34 -10.62
C LYS A 184 5.40 9.55 -11.02
N VAL A 185 5.43 10.57 -10.17
CA VAL A 185 6.26 11.77 -10.31
C VAL A 185 7.33 11.76 -9.21
N PRO A 186 8.61 11.48 -9.55
CA PRO A 186 9.70 11.54 -8.58
C PRO A 186 9.88 12.95 -8.03
N HIS A 187 10.33 13.09 -6.78
CA HIS A 187 10.63 14.38 -6.15
C HIS A 187 11.87 15.10 -6.72
N SER A 188 12.49 14.57 -7.77
CA SER A 188 13.44 15.33 -8.60
C SER A 188 12.75 16.18 -9.66
N THR A 189 11.43 16.04 -9.81
CA THR A 189 10.64 16.65 -10.89
C THR A 189 9.46 17.41 -10.28
N LYS A 190 9.16 18.60 -10.81
CA LYS A 190 8.01 19.38 -10.35
C LYS A 190 6.71 18.65 -10.70
N PHE A 191 5.79 18.59 -9.73
CA PHE A 191 4.46 18.03 -9.94
C PHE A 191 3.63 18.91 -10.88
N ASP A 192 2.96 18.29 -11.83
CA ASP A 192 2.05 18.93 -12.78
C ASP A 192 0.76 18.10 -12.85
N ALA A 193 -0.28 18.60 -12.19
CA ALA A 193 -1.58 17.93 -12.13
C ALA A 193 -2.18 17.67 -13.52
N GLY A 194 -2.05 18.62 -14.45
CA GLY A 194 -2.59 18.48 -15.81
C GLY A 194 -1.88 17.38 -16.59
N LYS A 195 -0.55 17.29 -16.48
CA LYS A 195 0.24 16.21 -17.09
C LYS A 195 -0.12 14.85 -16.48
N VAL A 196 -0.26 14.77 -15.16
CA VAL A 196 -0.63 13.54 -14.47
C VAL A 196 -2.02 13.06 -14.90
N LYS A 197 -3.02 13.95 -14.94
CA LYS A 197 -4.38 13.62 -15.42
C LYS A 197 -4.38 13.08 -16.86
N ARG A 198 -3.61 13.71 -17.77
CA ARG A 198 -3.47 13.24 -19.15
C ARG A 198 -2.80 11.86 -19.23
N GLN A 199 -1.73 11.64 -18.47
CA GLN A 199 -1.00 10.37 -18.45
C GLN A 199 -1.80 9.23 -17.83
N LEU A 200 -2.63 9.53 -16.82
CA LEU A 200 -3.57 8.56 -16.26
C LEU A 200 -4.61 8.10 -17.27
N GLY A 201 -4.77 8.80 -18.40
CA GLY A 201 -5.78 8.50 -19.37
C GLY A 201 -7.15 8.47 -18.69
N ILE A 202 -7.50 9.54 -17.94
CA ILE A 202 -8.82 9.77 -17.34
C ILE A 202 -9.85 9.90 -18.49
N SER A 203 -10.03 8.77 -19.16
CA SER A 203 -10.82 8.46 -20.34
C SER A 203 -11.11 6.95 -20.26
N VAL A 204 -11.74 6.51 -19.17
CA VAL A 204 -12.48 5.23 -18.97
C VAL A 204 -11.72 3.88 -19.16
N ARG A 205 -10.78 3.76 -20.10
CA ARG A 205 -10.21 2.48 -20.58
C ARG A 205 -9.30 1.75 -19.59
N ALA A 206 -8.49 2.46 -18.81
CA ALA A 206 -7.59 1.82 -17.82
C ALA A 206 -8.34 1.20 -16.63
N TRP A 207 -9.57 1.69 -16.37
CA TRP A 207 -10.44 1.11 -15.34
C TRP A 207 -11.07 -0.21 -15.79
N ASP A 208 -11.49 -0.30 -17.06
CA ASP A 208 -12.09 -1.52 -17.61
C ASP A 208 -11.12 -2.70 -17.52
N GLU A 209 -9.82 -2.48 -17.79
CA GLU A 209 -8.77 -3.51 -17.70
C GLU A 209 -8.53 -3.94 -16.24
N HIS A 210 -8.43 -3.01 -15.30
CA HIS A 210 -8.25 -3.32 -13.88
C HIS A 210 -9.46 -4.07 -13.29
N MET A 211 -10.68 -3.64 -13.63
CA MET A 211 -11.89 -4.32 -13.20
C MET A 211 -12.05 -5.69 -13.84
N TYR A 212 -11.58 -5.85 -15.07
CA TYR A 212 -11.53 -7.14 -15.75
C TYR A 212 -10.66 -8.12 -14.95
N GLU A 213 -9.43 -7.76 -14.57
CA GLU A 213 -8.55 -8.61 -13.75
C GLU A 213 -9.18 -8.98 -12.40
N MET A 214 -9.71 -7.99 -11.67
CA MET A 214 -10.36 -8.22 -10.38
C MET A 214 -11.58 -9.12 -10.49
N LYS A 215 -12.36 -8.98 -11.57
CA LYS A 215 -13.49 -9.85 -11.86
C LYS A 215 -13.03 -11.29 -12.11
N GLN A 216 -11.97 -11.50 -12.90
CA GLN A 216 -11.41 -12.84 -13.13
C GLN A 216 -10.98 -13.51 -11.82
N LEU A 217 -10.26 -12.79 -10.95
CA LEU A 217 -9.83 -13.30 -9.65
C LEU A 217 -11.00 -13.69 -8.72
N SER A 218 -12.08 -12.89 -8.72
CA SER A 218 -13.28 -13.17 -7.92
C SER A 218 -14.18 -14.28 -8.48
N GLN A 219 -13.99 -14.64 -9.75
CA GLN A 219 -14.80 -15.66 -10.44
C GLN A 219 -14.10 -17.03 -10.45
N ARG A 220 -12.77 -17.06 -10.54
CA ARG A 220 -11.97 -18.29 -10.53
C ARG A 220 -12.02 -18.95 -9.14
N LYS A 221 -12.73 -20.09 -9.07
CA LYS A 221 -12.77 -20.93 -7.89
C LYS A 221 -11.46 -21.70 -7.70
N VAL A 222 -11.12 -21.94 -6.44
CA VAL A 222 -9.87 -22.54 -6.00
C VAL A 222 -10.17 -23.72 -5.08
N THR A 223 -9.51 -24.85 -5.32
CA THR A 223 -9.55 -26.03 -4.47
C THR A 223 -8.61 -25.90 -3.27
N GLN A 224 -8.83 -26.71 -2.21
CA GLN A 224 -7.94 -26.70 -1.05
C GLN A 224 -6.48 -27.06 -1.40
N GLN A 225 -6.27 -27.90 -2.42
CA GLN A 225 -4.93 -28.23 -2.92
C GLN A 225 -4.27 -27.03 -3.64
N GLU A 226 -5.00 -26.34 -4.52
CA GLU A 226 -4.51 -25.12 -5.18
C GLU A 226 -4.23 -24.01 -4.18
N ALA A 227 -5.06 -23.86 -3.14
CA ALA A 227 -4.84 -22.88 -2.07
C ALA A 227 -3.54 -23.16 -1.31
N ALA A 228 -3.31 -24.42 -0.91
CA ALA A 228 -2.08 -24.83 -0.25
C ALA A 228 -0.84 -24.59 -1.13
N ALA A 229 -0.91 -24.95 -2.42
CA ALA A 229 0.18 -24.73 -3.37
C ALA A 229 0.47 -23.24 -3.61
N TYR A 230 -0.57 -22.41 -3.70
CA TYR A 230 -0.45 -20.96 -3.80
C TYR A 230 0.28 -20.38 -2.59
N PHE A 231 -0.19 -20.70 -1.37
CA PHE A 231 0.44 -20.16 -0.16
C PHE A 231 1.88 -20.63 -0.01
N ASP A 232 2.18 -21.88 -0.37
CA ASP A 232 3.54 -22.41 -0.35
C ASP A 232 4.45 -21.63 -1.30
N ALA A 233 4.01 -21.40 -2.54
CA ALA A 233 4.74 -20.61 -3.52
C ALA A 233 4.98 -19.16 -3.05
N VAL A 234 3.99 -18.54 -2.40
CA VAL A 234 4.10 -17.16 -1.88
C VAL A 234 5.13 -17.05 -0.74
N PHE A 235 5.18 -18.04 0.16
CA PHE A 235 6.12 -18.04 1.28
C PHE A 235 7.53 -18.51 0.89
N ASN A 236 7.64 -19.52 0.03
CA ASN A 236 8.92 -20.09 -0.41
C ASN A 236 9.56 -19.36 -1.58
N ASN A 237 8.85 -18.40 -2.19
CA ASN A 237 9.31 -17.69 -3.38
C ASN A 237 9.63 -18.66 -4.55
N THR A 238 8.96 -19.81 -4.58
CA THR A 238 9.02 -20.76 -5.69
C THR A 238 8.03 -20.35 -6.77
N ASN A 239 8.44 -20.50 -8.02
CA ASN A 239 7.49 -20.40 -9.13
C ASN A 239 6.58 -21.63 -9.07
N LEU A 240 5.27 -21.43 -9.25
CA LEU A 240 4.29 -22.51 -9.35
C LEU A 240 4.61 -23.36 -10.59
N SER A 241 5.47 -24.35 -10.40
CA SER A 241 5.71 -25.46 -11.31
C SER A 241 5.02 -26.67 -10.72
N ALA A 242 4.02 -27.20 -11.42
CA ALA A 242 3.33 -28.44 -11.05
C ALA A 242 4.26 -29.68 -11.01
N VAL A 243 5.54 -29.52 -11.38
CA VAL A 243 6.52 -30.61 -11.50
C VAL A 243 7.40 -30.77 -10.25
N GLU A 244 7.45 -29.78 -9.36
CA GLU A 244 8.30 -29.84 -8.14
C GLU A 244 7.58 -30.50 -6.93
N GLN A 245 6.32 -30.90 -7.08
CA GLN A 245 5.53 -31.53 -6.02
C GLN A 245 6.01 -32.95 -5.68
N ASP A 246 6.62 -33.67 -6.62
CA ASP A 246 7.09 -35.02 -6.36
C ASP A 246 8.39 -35.06 -5.55
N GLU A 247 9.34 -34.15 -5.76
CA GLU A 247 10.61 -34.20 -5.02
C GLU A 247 10.47 -33.78 -3.55
N SER A 248 9.62 -32.80 -3.23
CA SER A 248 9.46 -32.28 -1.86
C SER A 248 8.71 -33.27 -0.94
N ILE A 249 7.70 -33.97 -1.47
CA ILE A 249 6.98 -35.03 -0.77
C ILE A 249 7.89 -36.23 -0.56
N ILE A 250 8.65 -36.65 -1.59
CA ILE A 250 9.62 -37.75 -1.47
C ILE A 250 10.72 -37.42 -0.45
N GLN A 251 11.20 -36.17 -0.39
CA GLN A 251 12.23 -35.75 0.57
C GLN A 251 11.69 -35.69 2.02
N PHE A 252 10.43 -35.29 2.21
CA PHE A 252 9.77 -35.29 3.51
C PHE A 252 9.59 -36.70 4.07
N TYR A 253 9.13 -37.65 3.24
CA TYR A 253 9.00 -39.06 3.65
C TYR A 253 10.37 -39.76 3.82
N ARG A 254 11.38 -39.41 3.00
CA ARG A 254 12.75 -39.94 3.12
C ARG A 254 13.41 -39.53 4.44
N ASN A 255 13.22 -38.29 4.88
CA ASN A 255 13.75 -37.78 6.15
C ASN A 255 13.01 -38.33 7.38
N ALA A 256 11.72 -38.68 7.24
CA ALA A 256 10.97 -39.36 8.28
C ALA A 256 11.33 -40.84 8.43
N ALA A 257 11.85 -41.48 7.37
CA ALA A 257 12.14 -42.91 7.33
C ALA A 257 13.59 -43.30 7.71
N MET A 258 14.56 -42.38 7.66
CA MET A 258 15.98 -42.68 8.03
C MET A 258 16.64 -41.54 8.81
N PRO A 259 16.62 -41.57 10.16
CA PRO A 259 17.08 -40.47 10.99
C PRO A 259 18.61 -40.40 11.20
N ASN A 260 19.43 -41.25 10.57
CA ASN A 260 20.86 -41.27 10.90
C ASN A 260 21.78 -41.69 9.74
N GLN A 261 22.20 -40.72 8.93
CA GLN A 261 23.50 -40.75 8.22
C GLN A 261 23.88 -39.30 7.85
N GLY A 262 24.98 -38.81 8.43
CA GLY A 262 25.48 -37.47 8.20
C GLY A 262 26.33 -37.37 6.93
N ILE A 263 26.19 -36.26 6.19
CA ILE A 263 27.20 -35.73 5.26
C ILE A 263 27.21 -34.19 5.33
N THR A 264 28.42 -33.65 5.33
CA THR A 264 28.90 -32.27 5.48
C THR A 264 28.63 -31.33 4.30
N SER A 265 28.21 -30.11 4.65
CA SER A 265 28.45 -28.76 4.07
C SER A 265 28.43 -28.50 2.56
N VAL A 266 27.52 -27.62 2.12
CA VAL A 266 27.86 -26.51 1.21
C VAL A 266 27.17 -25.22 1.70
N SER A 267 28.00 -24.21 1.96
CA SER A 267 27.65 -22.86 2.40
C SER A 267 26.80 -22.14 1.34
N LYS A 268 25.56 -21.77 1.68
CA LYS A 268 24.83 -20.67 1.02
C LYS A 268 24.34 -19.72 2.09
N ALA A 269 24.72 -18.46 1.90
CA ALA A 269 24.46 -17.35 2.80
C ALA A 269 22.96 -17.17 3.09
N ASP A 270 22.69 -16.79 4.33
CA ASP A 270 21.42 -16.59 5.01
C ASP A 270 20.28 -15.99 4.16
N ASN A 271 19.36 -16.84 3.70
CA ASN A 271 17.95 -16.48 3.54
C ASN A 271 17.19 -17.11 4.71
N LYS A 272 16.96 -16.35 5.79
CA LYS A 272 16.11 -16.78 6.90
C LYS A 272 14.65 -16.91 6.42
N THR A 273 14.29 -18.10 5.93
CA THR A 273 12.90 -18.53 5.76
C THR A 273 12.25 -18.65 7.14
N GLU A 274 11.10 -18.00 7.33
CA GLU A 274 10.28 -18.18 8.54
C GLU A 274 9.80 -19.65 8.64
N PRO A 275 9.50 -20.17 9.84
CA PRO A 275 9.06 -21.55 10.01
C PRO A 275 7.65 -21.75 9.42
N ASN A 276 7.62 -22.24 8.16
CA ASN A 276 6.48 -22.29 7.25
C ASN A 276 5.17 -22.86 7.83
N GLY A 277 5.23 -23.85 8.72
CA GLY A 277 4.03 -24.59 9.15
C GLY A 277 2.97 -23.76 9.89
N ARG A 278 3.38 -22.81 10.74
CA ARG A 278 2.43 -21.97 11.50
C ARG A 278 1.83 -20.84 10.66
N ALA A 279 2.63 -20.24 9.78
CA ALA A 279 2.14 -19.22 8.84
C ALA A 279 1.13 -19.82 7.87
N MET A 280 1.45 -21.00 7.32
CA MET A 280 0.59 -21.77 6.42
C MET A 280 -0.76 -22.10 7.07
N SER A 281 -0.75 -22.63 8.30
CA SER A 281 -1.98 -22.94 9.03
C SER A 281 -2.86 -21.70 9.26
N LYS A 282 -2.26 -20.55 9.58
CA LYS A 282 -2.99 -19.29 9.77
C LYS A 282 -3.65 -18.79 8.48
N VAL A 283 -2.91 -18.69 7.38
CA VAL A 283 -3.49 -18.22 6.09
C VAL A 283 -4.56 -19.17 5.58
N MET A 284 -4.38 -20.48 5.77
CA MET A 284 -5.37 -21.47 5.38
C MET A 284 -6.64 -21.37 6.23
N THR A 285 -6.51 -21.09 7.52
CA THR A 285 -7.65 -20.82 8.41
C THR A 285 -8.41 -19.57 7.98
N MET A 286 -7.69 -18.49 7.64
CA MET A 286 -8.30 -17.24 7.14
C MET A 286 -9.05 -17.45 5.83
N PHE A 287 -8.44 -18.16 4.88
CA PHE A 287 -9.07 -18.51 3.61
C PHE A 287 -10.35 -19.33 3.81
N ASN A 288 -10.34 -20.25 4.78
CA ASN A 288 -11.47 -21.11 5.14
C ASN A 288 -12.49 -20.41 6.06
N GLY A 289 -12.82 -19.14 5.76
CA GLY A 289 -13.96 -18.44 6.38
C GLY A 289 -13.67 -17.68 7.66
N HIS A 290 -12.47 -17.82 8.25
CA HIS A 290 -12.13 -17.12 9.50
C HIS A 290 -11.40 -15.78 9.27
N GLY A 291 -11.10 -15.47 8.01
CA GLY A 291 -10.54 -14.18 7.60
C GLY A 291 -11.60 -13.11 7.45
N ARG A 292 -11.18 -11.85 7.57
CA ARG A 292 -12.07 -10.68 7.39
C ARG A 292 -12.62 -10.67 5.96
N GLY A 293 -13.93 -10.83 5.84
CA GLY A 293 -14.60 -10.86 4.54
C GLY A 293 -14.43 -12.16 3.75
N ALA A 294 -13.88 -13.23 4.35
CA ALA A 294 -13.68 -14.51 3.67
C ALA A 294 -15.00 -15.18 3.22
N GLU A 295 -16.12 -14.86 3.85
CA GLU A 295 -17.46 -15.37 3.48
C GLU A 295 -18.15 -14.56 2.37
N LEU A 296 -17.55 -13.47 1.89
CA LEU A 296 -18.10 -12.70 0.76
C LEU A 296 -18.13 -13.57 -0.51
N SER A 297 -19.16 -13.39 -1.34
CA SER A 297 -19.32 -14.18 -2.58
C SER A 297 -18.15 -14.02 -3.57
N SER A 298 -17.49 -12.87 -3.53
CA SER A 298 -16.29 -12.54 -4.31
C SER A 298 -15.01 -13.16 -3.77
N ALA A 299 -14.96 -13.50 -2.48
CA ALA A 299 -13.76 -14.00 -1.79
C ALA A 299 -13.81 -15.50 -1.50
N LYS A 300 -14.96 -16.01 -1.06
CA LYS A 300 -15.15 -17.40 -0.64
C LYS A 300 -14.74 -18.41 -1.72
N ASP A 301 -13.75 -19.25 -1.42
CA ASP A 301 -13.18 -20.27 -2.32
C ASP A 301 -12.68 -19.72 -3.67
N THR A 302 -12.23 -18.47 -3.73
CA THR A 302 -11.75 -17.84 -4.98
C THR A 302 -10.27 -17.48 -4.90
N VAL A 303 -9.66 -17.20 -6.06
CA VAL A 303 -8.30 -16.65 -6.11
C VAL A 303 -8.22 -15.31 -5.38
N TYR A 304 -9.28 -14.49 -5.46
CA TYR A 304 -9.36 -13.25 -4.67
C TYR A 304 -9.34 -13.52 -3.16
N GLY A 305 -9.98 -14.59 -2.69
CA GLY A 305 -9.94 -15.03 -1.30
C GLY A 305 -8.53 -15.40 -0.83
N LEU A 306 -7.71 -16.01 -1.68
CA LEU A 306 -6.31 -16.31 -1.38
C LEU A 306 -5.50 -15.03 -1.12
N LEU A 307 -5.70 -14.02 -1.97
CA LEU A 307 -5.05 -12.72 -1.82
C LEU A 307 -5.49 -12.01 -0.54
N CYS A 308 -6.78 -12.09 -0.20
CA CYS A 308 -7.32 -11.56 1.07
C CYS A 308 -6.66 -12.23 2.29
N ALA A 309 -6.46 -13.54 2.26
CA ALA A 309 -5.81 -14.27 3.36
C ALA A 309 -4.32 -13.89 3.52
N ILE A 310 -3.56 -13.74 2.43
CA ILE A 310 -2.16 -13.29 2.48
C ILE A 310 -2.04 -11.86 3.01
N THR A 311 -2.89 -10.97 2.52
CA THR A 311 -2.88 -9.56 2.94
C THR A 311 -3.24 -9.43 4.41
N GLU A 312 -4.27 -10.14 4.88
CA GLU A 312 -4.64 -10.16 6.30
C GLU A 312 -3.53 -10.73 7.18
N PHE A 313 -2.92 -11.85 6.79
CA PHE A 313 -1.84 -12.46 7.56
C PHE A 313 -0.65 -11.51 7.71
N THR A 314 -0.21 -10.91 6.60
CA THR A 314 0.94 -10.01 6.59
C THR A 314 0.68 -8.73 7.39
N ASP A 315 -0.54 -8.20 7.34
CA ASP A 315 -0.89 -6.93 7.97
C ASP A 315 -1.21 -7.09 9.47
N HIS A 316 -1.78 -8.23 9.88
CA HIS A 316 -2.32 -8.40 11.23
C HIS A 316 -1.66 -9.51 12.06
N GLU A 317 -1.26 -10.63 11.45
CA GLU A 317 -0.94 -11.86 12.19
C GLU A 317 0.52 -12.30 12.11
N ARG A 318 1.30 -11.71 11.22
CA ARG A 318 2.73 -12.01 11.07
C ARG A 318 3.49 -11.57 12.33
N ARG A 319 4.45 -12.38 12.76
CA ARG A 319 5.26 -12.06 13.95
C ARG A 319 6.18 -10.89 13.62
N ALA A 320 6.22 -9.90 14.51
CA ALA A 320 7.17 -8.79 14.45
C ALA A 320 7.57 -8.39 15.87
N MET A 321 8.68 -7.66 16.01
CA MET A 321 9.17 -7.18 17.30
C MET A 321 8.21 -6.19 17.96
N SER A 322 7.48 -5.42 17.16
CA SER A 322 6.43 -4.51 17.61
C SER A 322 5.35 -4.37 16.54
N THR A 323 4.19 -3.82 16.92
CA THR A 323 3.12 -3.51 15.97
C THR A 323 3.58 -2.54 14.90
N ASP A 324 4.37 -1.53 15.25
CA ASP A 324 4.86 -0.53 14.30
C ASP A 324 5.90 -1.14 13.34
N HIS A 325 6.76 -2.05 13.82
CA HIS A 325 7.67 -2.82 12.96
C HIS A 325 6.93 -3.80 12.05
N ARG A 326 5.80 -4.38 12.48
CA ARG A 326 4.97 -5.22 11.60
C ARG A 326 4.43 -4.42 10.43
N LEU A 327 3.90 -3.23 10.73
CA LEU A 327 3.33 -2.36 9.72
C LEU A 327 4.40 -1.88 8.75
N ASP A 328 5.55 -1.46 9.25
CA ASP A 328 6.66 -1.07 8.39
C ASP A 328 7.13 -2.24 7.50
N SER A 329 7.22 -3.46 8.04
CA SER A 329 7.53 -4.67 7.25
C SER A 329 6.44 -5.02 6.23
N ALA A 330 5.17 -4.89 6.59
CA ALA A 330 4.02 -5.11 5.71
C ALA A 330 3.92 -4.05 4.59
N TRP A 331 4.44 -2.85 4.84
CA TRP A 331 4.39 -1.72 3.91
C TRP A 331 5.63 -1.64 3.01
N PHE A 332 6.84 -1.81 3.54
CA PHE A 332 8.11 -1.57 2.83
C PHE A 332 9.15 -2.69 2.93
N GLY A 333 8.96 -3.64 3.85
CA GLY A 333 9.91 -4.73 4.09
C GLY A 333 9.46 -6.09 3.56
N ALA A 334 9.84 -7.15 4.25
CA ALA A 334 9.54 -8.52 3.82
C ALA A 334 8.02 -8.80 3.67
N GLY A 335 7.16 -8.15 4.45
CA GLY A 335 5.71 -8.31 4.33
C GLY A 335 5.15 -7.68 3.05
N ALA A 336 5.75 -6.59 2.58
CA ALA A 336 5.45 -6.01 1.28
C ALA A 336 5.76 -6.97 0.14
N ALA A 337 6.94 -7.61 0.19
CA ALA A 337 7.36 -8.60 -0.81
C ALA A 337 6.44 -9.83 -0.82
N ILE A 338 5.99 -10.30 0.35
CA ILE A 338 5.04 -11.42 0.43
C ILE A 338 3.70 -11.07 -0.25
N LYS A 339 3.15 -9.89 0.01
CA LYS A 339 1.90 -9.45 -0.65
C LYS A 339 2.06 -9.29 -2.16
N GLN A 340 3.20 -8.77 -2.61
CA GLN A 340 3.51 -8.63 -4.02
C GLN A 340 3.53 -9.99 -4.72
N ARG A 341 4.24 -10.97 -4.14
CA ARG A 341 4.25 -12.35 -4.65
C ARG A 341 2.87 -12.98 -4.62
N GLY A 342 2.08 -12.70 -3.57
CA GLY A 342 0.70 -13.10 -3.47
C GLY A 342 -0.13 -12.64 -4.66
N LEU A 343 -0.01 -11.37 -5.05
CA LEU A 343 -0.71 -10.84 -6.21
C LEU A 343 -0.22 -11.47 -7.52
N GLU A 344 1.09 -11.60 -7.71
CA GLU A 344 1.67 -12.18 -8.93
C GLU A 344 1.25 -13.63 -9.13
N GLN A 345 1.26 -14.45 -8.08
CA GLN A 345 0.81 -15.84 -8.17
C GLN A 345 -0.71 -15.92 -8.41
N ALA A 346 -1.49 -15.00 -7.82
CA ALA A 346 -2.93 -14.95 -8.02
C ALA A 346 -3.28 -14.61 -9.47
N LEU A 347 -2.60 -13.62 -10.06
CA LEU A 347 -2.77 -13.25 -11.46
C LEU A 347 -2.40 -14.39 -12.42
N ARG A 348 -1.36 -15.18 -12.10
CA ARG A 348 -1.01 -16.39 -12.87
C ARG A 348 -2.06 -17.48 -12.85
N MET A 349 -2.93 -17.54 -11.84
CA MET A 349 -4.01 -18.53 -11.77
C MET A 349 -5.21 -18.19 -12.66
N VAL A 350 -5.24 -16.97 -13.21
CA VAL A 350 -6.31 -16.45 -14.09
C VAL A 350 -5.82 -16.01 -15.48
N ALA A 351 -4.51 -16.06 -15.72
CA ALA A 351 -3.89 -15.99 -17.04
C ALA A 351 -3.92 -17.36 -17.72
#